data_AF-A0A7K0BQN9-F1
#
_entry.id   AF-A0A7K0BQN9-F1
#
_cell.length_a   1.000
_cell.length_b   1.000
_cell.length_c   1.000
_cell.angle_alpha   90.00
_cell.angle_beta   90.00
_cell.angle_gamma   90.00
#
_symmetry.space_group_name_H-M   'P 1'
#
loop_
_entity.id
_entity.type
_entity.pdbx_description
1 polymer ?
#
loop_
_entity_poly.entity_id
_entity_poly.type
_entity_poly.pdbx_seq_one_letter_code
_entity_poly.pdbx_strand_id
1 'polypeptide(L)'
;MADVSDILLKHWEDQRAKSRHSEDQRATLTNMILVLSSLGFALIGQRGLRDPMLAVTIPLIALGAYGALATAKLAERATIHNRQGREFADRLDELMPELRLKQTYAAARESHRAEYGKLARLRLRHLWTALHGGIATAGLVLTAVILLK
;
A
#
# COMPACT_ATOMS: atom_id res chain seq x y z
N MET A 1 -6.61 -39.28 1.56
CA MET A 1 -6.64 -38.28 0.47
C MET A 1 -7.18 -37.01 1.09
N ALA A 2 -6.50 -35.87 0.95
CA ALA A 2 -6.99 -34.61 1.53
C ALA A 2 -8.36 -34.28 0.89
N ASP A 3 -9.31 -33.84 1.69
CA ASP A 3 -10.61 -33.42 1.17
C ASP A 3 -10.42 -32.18 0.28
N VAL A 4 -11.29 -32.01 -0.72
CA VAL A 4 -11.25 -30.84 -1.61
C VAL A 4 -11.34 -29.55 -0.79
N SER A 5 -12.12 -29.58 0.30
CA SER A 5 -12.28 -28.50 1.27
C SER A 5 -10.96 -28.15 1.96
N ASP A 6 -10.15 -29.15 2.35
CA ASP A 6 -8.83 -28.94 2.97
C ASP A 6 -7.86 -28.23 2.01
N ILE A 7 -7.88 -28.63 0.74
CA ILE A 7 -7.03 -28.05 -0.31
C ILE A 7 -7.42 -26.59 -0.55
N LEU A 8 -8.72 -26.29 -0.63
CA LEU A 8 -9.23 -24.93 -0.81
C LEU A 8 -8.92 -24.04 0.40
N LEU A 9 -9.09 -24.55 1.62
CA LEU A 9 -8.77 -23.83 2.84
C LEU A 9 -7.27 -23.48 2.89
N LYS A 10 -6.40 -24.44 2.58
CA LYS A 10 -4.96 -24.19 2.52
C LYS A 10 -4.60 -23.13 1.47
N HIS A 11 -5.19 -23.19 0.28
CA HIS A 11 -4.97 -22.16 -0.73
C HIS A 11 -5.52 -20.80 -0.30
N TRP A 12 -6.65 -20.75 0.40
CA TRP A 12 -7.19 -19.53 0.98
C TRP A 12 -6.21 -18.90 1.99
N GLU A 13 -5.65 -19.70 2.90
CA GLU A 13 -4.65 -19.26 3.87
C GLU A 13 -3.40 -18.71 3.19
N ASP A 14 -2.89 -19.39 2.16
CA ASP A 14 -1.76 -18.95 1.35
C ASP A 14 -2.01 -17.57 0.71
N GLN A 15 -3.22 -17.35 0.17
CA GLN A 15 -3.58 -16.04 -0.40
C GLN A 15 -3.62 -14.95 0.67
N ARG A 16 -4.13 -15.26 1.88
CA ARG A 16 -4.10 -14.32 3.01
C ARG A 16 -2.66 -13.99 3.42
N ALA A 17 -1.77 -14.99 3.47
CA ALA A 17 -0.36 -14.79 3.77
C ALA A 17 0.34 -13.89 2.73
N LYS A 18 0.15 -14.17 1.43
CA LYS A 18 0.72 -13.35 0.34
C LYS A 18 0.19 -11.91 0.33
N SER A 19 -1.09 -11.73 0.63
CA SER A 19 -1.66 -10.39 0.79
C SER A 19 -1.02 -9.64 1.97
N ARG A 20 -0.86 -10.29 3.14
CA ARG A 20 -0.21 -9.65 4.30
C ARG A 20 1.24 -9.29 3.98
N HIS A 21 1.98 -10.20 3.36
CA HIS A 21 3.37 -9.95 2.97
C HIS A 21 3.52 -8.73 2.06
N SER A 22 2.59 -8.53 1.11
CA SER A 22 2.60 -7.34 0.25
C SER A 22 2.37 -6.03 1.04
N GLU A 23 1.52 -6.07 2.08
CA GLU A 23 1.27 -4.93 2.97
C GLU A 23 2.48 -4.66 3.88
N ASP A 24 3.12 -5.71 4.42
CA ASP A 24 4.32 -5.60 5.24
C ASP A 24 5.48 -5.00 4.44
N GLN A 25 5.72 -5.49 3.22
CA GLN A 25 6.71 -4.91 2.30
C GLN A 25 6.42 -3.42 2.03
N ARG A 26 5.13 -3.04 1.92
CA ARG A 26 4.73 -1.66 1.69
C ARG A 26 5.06 -0.76 2.88
N ALA A 27 4.84 -1.27 4.10
CA ALA A 27 5.19 -0.57 5.33
C ALA A 27 6.71 -0.44 5.48
N THR A 28 7.47 -1.53 5.30
CA THR A 28 8.93 -1.53 5.35
C THR A 28 9.53 -0.53 4.35
N LEU A 29 9.10 -0.59 3.08
CA LEU A 29 9.56 0.33 2.05
C LEU A 29 9.26 1.78 2.41
N THR A 30 8.04 2.06 2.88
CA THR A 30 7.65 3.43 3.23
C THR A 30 8.49 3.95 4.38
N ASN A 31 8.73 3.16 5.42
CA ASN A 31 9.58 3.56 6.54
C ASN A 31 11.00 3.90 6.08
N MET A 32 11.60 3.09 5.21
CA MET A 32 12.92 3.39 4.64
C MET A 32 12.93 4.71 3.87
N ILE A 33 11.95 4.93 2.99
CA ILE A 33 11.84 6.17 2.22
C ILE A 33 11.62 7.38 3.13
N LEU A 34 10.78 7.27 4.17
CA LEU A 34 10.53 8.36 5.11
C LEU A 34 11.79 8.74 5.89
N VAL A 35 12.58 7.76 6.34
CA VAL A 35 13.85 8.02 7.04
C VAL A 35 14.84 8.74 6.12
N LEU A 36 15.04 8.21 4.90
CA LEU A 36 15.94 8.83 3.92
C LEU A 36 15.47 10.24 3.52
N SER A 37 14.17 10.42 3.34
CA SER A 37 13.59 11.71 2.96
C SER A 37 13.74 12.74 4.08
N SER A 38 13.49 12.33 5.32
CA SER A 38 13.67 13.19 6.51
C SER A 38 15.12 13.64 6.66
N LEU A 39 16.08 12.74 6.41
CA LEU A 39 17.50 13.10 6.41
C LEU A 39 17.81 14.14 5.32
N GLY A 40 17.28 13.95 4.11
CA GLY A 40 17.42 14.92 3.01
C GLY A 40 16.84 16.29 3.36
N PHE A 41 15.63 16.34 3.92
CA PHE A 41 14.99 17.58 4.35
C PHE A 41 15.76 18.27 5.49
N ALA A 42 16.25 17.50 6.46
CA ALA A 42 17.05 18.03 7.57
C ALA A 42 18.36 18.66 7.05
N LEU A 43 19.04 17.99 6.12
CA LEU A 43 20.28 18.50 5.51
C LEU A 43 20.05 19.81 4.76
N ILE A 44 18.96 19.91 4.00
CA ILE A 44 18.54 21.13 3.31
C ILE A 44 18.23 22.23 4.33
N GLY A 45 17.51 21.91 5.41
CA GLY A 45 17.22 22.85 6.49
C GLY A 45 18.47 23.42 7.16
N GLN A 46 19.51 22.61 7.32
CA GLN A 46 20.78 23.03 7.96
C GLN A 46 21.70 23.82 7.01
N ARG A 47 21.81 23.41 5.75
CA ARG A 47 22.77 24.02 4.80
C ARG A 47 22.16 25.09 3.89
N GLY A 48 20.84 25.22 3.91
CA GLY A 48 20.08 26.12 3.04
C GLY A 48 20.00 25.64 1.60
N LEU A 49 19.19 26.31 0.79
CA LEU A 49 19.02 26.02 -0.64
C LEU A 49 20.11 26.70 -1.47
N ARG A 50 21.15 25.92 -1.79
CA ARG A 50 22.30 26.27 -2.65
C ARG A 50 22.47 25.22 -3.73
N ASP A 51 23.18 25.53 -4.81
CA ASP A 51 23.37 24.64 -5.97
C ASP A 51 23.81 23.21 -5.62
N PRO A 52 24.75 22.98 -4.66
CA PRO A 52 25.13 21.62 -4.29
C PRO A 52 23.98 20.79 -3.70
N MET A 53 22.89 21.41 -3.21
CA MET A 53 21.71 20.70 -2.71
C MET A 53 20.86 20.09 -3.83
N LEU A 54 21.15 20.34 -5.11
CA LEU A 54 20.60 19.55 -6.21
C LEU A 54 20.94 18.06 -6.04
N ALA A 55 22.11 17.75 -5.49
CA ALA A 55 22.51 16.37 -5.17
C ALA A 55 21.66 15.71 -4.08
N VAL A 56 20.81 16.47 -3.36
CA VAL A 56 19.87 15.97 -2.36
C VAL A 56 18.44 16.00 -2.89
N THR A 57 18.03 17.12 -3.50
CA THR A 57 16.66 17.30 -4.00
C THR A 57 16.31 16.36 -5.15
N ILE A 58 17.24 16.11 -6.08
CA ILE A 58 17.00 15.18 -7.20
C ILE A 58 16.77 13.74 -6.70
N PRO A 59 17.59 13.17 -5.81
CA PRO A 59 17.28 11.89 -5.18
C PRO A 59 15.95 11.86 -4.43
N LEU A 60 15.53 12.94 -3.76
CA LEU A 60 14.21 13.01 -3.12
C LEU A 60 13.06 12.85 -4.13
N ILE A 61 13.19 13.46 -5.31
CA ILE A 61 12.23 13.28 -6.42
C ILE A 61 12.16 11.81 -6.81
N ALA A 62 13.31 11.18 -7.05
CA ALA A 62 13.40 9.79 -7.45
C ALA A 62 12.83 8.84 -6.38
N LEU A 63 13.17 9.07 -5.09
CA LEU A 63 12.66 8.28 -3.97
C LEU A 63 11.15 8.40 -3.81
N GLY A 64 10.61 9.62 -3.87
CA GLY A 64 9.16 9.83 -3.81
C GLY A 64 8.42 9.21 -4.99
N ALA A 65 8.93 9.36 -6.22
CA ALA A 65 8.33 8.75 -7.40
C ALA A 65 8.36 7.22 -7.33
N TYR A 66 9.50 6.65 -6.93
CA TYR A 66 9.66 5.22 -6.72
C TYR A 66 8.72 4.70 -5.62
N GLY A 67 8.64 5.38 -4.48
CA GLY A 67 7.72 5.04 -3.39
C GLY A 67 6.26 5.04 -3.84
N ALA A 68 5.85 6.04 -4.61
CA ALA A 68 4.48 6.14 -5.13
C ALA A 68 4.14 4.95 -6.04
N LEU A 69 5.04 4.59 -6.96
CA LEU A 69 4.88 3.47 -7.88
C LEU A 69 4.92 2.12 -7.17
N ALA A 70 5.90 1.90 -6.31
CA ALA A 70 6.09 0.65 -5.58
C ALA A 70 4.92 0.37 -4.61
N THR A 71 4.47 1.39 -3.87
CA THR A 71 3.30 1.23 -2.98
C THR A 71 2.01 0.95 -3.75
N ALA A 72 1.81 1.59 -4.91
CA ALA A 72 0.69 1.30 -5.79
C ALA A 72 0.75 -0.14 -6.32
N LYS A 73 1.94 -0.62 -6.71
CA LYS A 73 2.15 -1.98 -7.21
C LYS A 73 1.91 -3.03 -6.13
N LEU A 74 2.44 -2.84 -4.92
CA LEU A 74 2.22 -3.75 -3.79
C LEU A 74 0.74 -3.82 -3.40
N ALA A 75 0.03 -2.68 -3.42
CA ALA A 75 -1.41 -2.65 -3.18
C ALA A 75 -2.22 -3.36 -4.28
N GLU A 76 -1.79 -3.31 -5.54
CA GLU A 76 -2.36 -4.12 -6.62
C GLU A 76 -2.17 -5.62 -6.36
N ARG A 77 -0.96 -6.06 -6.00
CA ARG A 77 -0.67 -7.46 -5.64
C ARG A 77 -1.51 -7.95 -4.46
N ALA A 78 -1.58 -7.18 -3.38
CA ALA A 78 -2.45 -7.49 -2.25
C ALA A 78 -3.92 -7.62 -2.66
N THR A 79 -4.38 -6.76 -3.59
CA THR A 79 -5.77 -6.82 -4.10
C THR A 79 -6.05 -8.11 -4.87
N ILE A 80 -5.11 -8.57 -5.70
CA ILE A 80 -5.24 -9.84 -6.43
C ILE A 80 -5.35 -11.01 -5.45
N HIS A 81 -4.45 -11.11 -4.48
CA HIS A 81 -4.47 -12.21 -3.50
C HIS A 81 -5.76 -12.21 -2.68
N ASN A 82 -6.23 -11.03 -2.26
CA ASN A 82 -7.53 -10.90 -1.60
C ASN A 82 -8.72 -11.29 -2.49
N ARG A 83 -8.62 -11.09 -3.81
CA ARG A 83 -9.66 -11.53 -4.74
C ARG A 83 -9.64 -13.04 -4.89
N GLN A 84 -8.48 -13.65 -5.13
CA GLN A 84 -8.33 -15.10 -5.21
C GLN A 84 -8.81 -15.80 -3.93
N GLY A 85 -8.49 -15.26 -2.75
CA GLY A 85 -9.02 -15.75 -1.49
C GLY A 85 -10.55 -15.67 -1.40
N ARG A 86 -11.20 -14.64 -1.95
CA ARG A 86 -12.68 -14.61 -1.99
C ARG A 86 -13.25 -15.70 -2.89
N GLU A 87 -12.66 -15.94 -4.06
CA GLU A 87 -13.12 -17.01 -4.96
C GLU A 87 -13.00 -18.40 -4.30
N PHE A 88 -11.94 -18.65 -3.52
CA PHE A 88 -11.82 -19.89 -2.75
C PHE A 88 -12.87 -19.99 -1.63
N ALA A 89 -13.16 -18.90 -0.94
CA ALA A 89 -14.21 -18.87 0.08
C ALA A 89 -15.60 -19.10 -0.52
N ASP A 90 -15.89 -18.52 -1.70
CA ASP A 90 -17.15 -18.75 -2.42
C ASP A 90 -17.27 -20.23 -2.81
N ARG A 91 -16.18 -20.86 -3.28
CA ARG A 91 -16.17 -22.29 -3.62
C ARG A 91 -16.30 -23.19 -2.39
N LEU A 92 -15.75 -22.80 -1.24
CA LEU A 92 -15.95 -23.50 0.03
C LEU A 92 -17.42 -23.42 0.49
N ASP A 93 -18.07 -22.27 0.33
CA ASP A 93 -19.50 -22.11 0.65
C ASP A 93 -20.40 -22.96 -0.26
N GLU A 94 -19.99 -23.23 -1.51
CA GLU A 94 -20.69 -24.15 -2.41
C GLU A 94 -20.55 -25.62 -1.99
N LEU A 95 -19.40 -26.01 -1.45
CA LEU A 95 -19.14 -27.39 -0.99
C LEU A 95 -19.70 -27.63 0.42
N MET A 96 -19.72 -26.61 1.26
CA MET A 96 -20.12 -26.64 2.67
C MET A 96 -21.05 -25.45 2.99
N PRO A 97 -22.31 -25.47 2.53
CA PRO A 97 -23.25 -24.35 2.67
C PRO A 97 -23.56 -23.93 4.10
N GLU A 98 -23.33 -24.82 5.07
CA GLU A 98 -23.47 -24.57 6.50
C GLU A 98 -22.50 -23.51 7.04
N LEU A 99 -21.35 -23.30 6.36
CA LEU A 99 -20.36 -22.29 6.77
C LEU A 99 -20.86 -20.86 6.58
N ARG A 100 -21.71 -20.62 5.57
CA ARG A 100 -22.32 -19.32 5.23
C ARG A 100 -21.28 -18.18 5.14
N LEU A 101 -20.11 -18.47 4.59
CA LEU A 101 -18.98 -17.53 4.52
C LEU A 101 -19.35 -16.28 3.73
N LYS A 102 -20.08 -16.43 2.62
CA LYS A 102 -20.47 -15.30 1.77
C LYS A 102 -21.40 -14.35 2.51
N GLN A 103 -22.39 -14.89 3.23
CA GLN A 103 -23.32 -14.10 4.04
C GLN A 103 -22.58 -13.39 5.18
N THR A 104 -21.70 -14.12 5.86
CA THR A 104 -20.89 -13.58 6.96
C THR A 104 -20.00 -12.42 6.51
N TYR A 105 -19.30 -12.57 5.38
CA TYR A 105 -18.47 -11.50 4.82
C TYR A 105 -19.28 -10.31 4.30
N ALA A 106 -20.45 -10.55 3.72
CA ALA A 106 -21.35 -9.48 3.27
C ALA A 106 -21.84 -8.65 4.47
N ALA A 107 -22.33 -9.30 5.52
CA ALA A 107 -22.81 -8.64 6.74
C ALA A 107 -21.70 -7.83 7.43
N ALA A 108 -20.50 -8.41 7.56
CA ALA A 108 -19.34 -7.70 8.12
C ALA A 108 -18.97 -6.45 7.29
N ARG A 109 -19.00 -6.56 5.95
CA ARG A 109 -18.72 -5.43 5.05
C ARG A 109 -19.80 -4.34 5.12
N GLU A 110 -21.05 -4.72 5.27
CA GLU A 110 -22.17 -3.77 5.43
C GLU A 110 -22.06 -3.02 6.76
N SER A 111 -21.86 -3.75 7.87
CA SER A 111 -21.64 -3.16 9.20
C SER A 111 -20.46 -2.18 9.19
N HIS A 112 -19.33 -2.57 8.59
CA HIS A 112 -18.16 -1.70 8.48
C HIS A 112 -18.43 -0.44 7.64
N ARG A 113 -19.20 -0.56 6.54
CA ARG A 113 -19.58 0.62 5.74
C ARG A 113 -20.54 1.54 6.48
N ALA A 114 -21.48 0.99 7.24
CA ALA A 114 -22.41 1.75 8.06
C ALA A 114 -21.67 2.55 9.15
N GLU A 115 -20.68 1.92 9.79
CA GLU A 115 -19.88 2.54 10.85
C GLU A 115 -18.95 3.65 10.32
N TYR A 116 -18.19 3.39 9.25
CA TYR A 116 -17.12 4.29 8.80
C TYR A 116 -17.50 5.20 7.61
N GLY A 117 -18.66 5.00 6.99
CA GLY A 117 -19.23 5.89 5.98
C GLY A 117 -18.26 6.28 4.84
N LYS A 118 -17.87 7.56 4.80
CA LYS A 118 -16.94 8.10 3.78
C LYS A 118 -15.53 7.49 3.89
N LEU A 119 -15.06 7.19 5.10
CA LEU A 119 -13.73 6.62 5.31
C LEU A 119 -13.63 5.20 4.72
N ALA A 120 -14.70 4.42 4.79
CA ALA A 120 -14.77 3.10 4.14
C ALA A 120 -14.63 3.16 2.60
N ARG A 121 -14.85 4.33 1.98
CA ARG A 121 -14.67 4.55 0.53
C ARG A 121 -13.25 4.98 0.19
N LEU A 122 -12.52 5.57 1.14
CA LEU A 122 -11.14 6.00 0.94
C LEU A 122 -10.22 4.78 0.90
N ARG A 123 -9.79 4.40 -0.30
CA ARG A 123 -8.84 3.29 -0.44
C ARG A 123 -7.49 3.70 0.10
N LEU A 124 -6.99 2.93 1.07
CA LEU A 124 -5.70 3.13 1.71
C LEU A 124 -4.55 3.30 0.70
N ARG A 125 -4.58 2.60 -0.45
CA ARG A 125 -3.61 2.78 -1.55
C ARG A 125 -3.40 4.24 -1.95
N HIS A 126 -4.47 5.03 -2.04
CA HIS A 126 -4.33 6.44 -2.45
C HIS A 126 -3.61 7.28 -1.40
N LEU A 127 -3.78 6.97 -0.11
CA LEU A 127 -3.05 7.67 0.97
C LEU A 127 -1.55 7.40 0.88
N TRP A 128 -1.14 6.14 0.68
CA TRP A 128 0.28 5.79 0.52
C TRP A 128 0.89 6.42 -0.73
N THR A 129 0.19 6.35 -1.86
CA THR A 129 0.68 6.96 -3.10
C THR A 129 0.77 8.49 -2.98
N ALA A 130 -0.20 9.13 -2.32
CA ALA A 130 -0.19 10.58 -2.09
C ALA A 130 0.96 11.01 -1.17
N LEU A 131 1.26 10.24 -0.11
CA LEU A 131 2.39 10.50 0.79
C LEU A 131 3.71 10.57 0.01
N HIS A 132 3.99 9.55 -0.80
CA HIS A 132 5.21 9.49 -1.61
C HIS A 132 5.21 10.52 -2.74
N GLY A 133 4.05 10.78 -3.34
CA GLY A 133 3.87 11.88 -4.29
C GLY A 133 4.18 13.25 -3.69
N GLY A 134 3.85 13.46 -2.40
CA GLY A 134 4.21 14.64 -1.64
C GLY A 134 5.72 14.83 -1.50
N ILE A 135 6.46 13.75 -1.22
CA ILE A 135 7.94 13.77 -1.17
C ILE A 135 8.52 14.15 -2.53
N ALA A 136 8.03 13.53 -3.62
CA ALA A 136 8.50 13.84 -4.96
C ALA A 136 8.21 15.29 -5.36
N THR A 137 7.02 15.78 -5.04
CA THR A 137 6.60 17.16 -5.29
C THR A 137 7.44 18.15 -4.50
N ALA A 138 7.73 17.87 -3.24
CA ALA A 138 8.62 18.70 -2.43
C ALA A 138 10.03 18.76 -3.04
N GLY A 139 10.60 17.61 -3.45
CA GLY A 139 11.87 17.57 -4.17
C GLY A 139 11.85 18.44 -5.43
N LEU A 140 10.80 18.34 -6.26
CA LEU A 140 10.62 19.13 -7.48
C LEU A 140 10.60 20.64 -7.20
N VAL A 141 9.81 21.05 -6.20
CA VAL A 141 9.72 22.47 -5.80
C VAL A 141 11.07 22.98 -5.32
N LEU A 142 11.77 22.22 -4.48
CA LEU A 142 13.08 22.64 -3.95
C LEU A 142 14.14 22.70 -5.06
N THR A 143 14.14 21.74 -5.99
CA THR A 143 15.00 21.79 -7.19
C THR A 143 14.69 23.04 -8.03
N ALA A 144 13.41 23.33 -8.30
CA ALA A 144 13.02 24.52 -9.06
C ALA A 144 13.46 25.82 -8.37
N VAL A 145 13.30 25.93 -7.05
CA VAL A 145 13.75 27.09 -6.28
C VAL A 145 15.26 27.29 -6.36
N ILE A 146 16.06 26.21 -6.40
CA ILE A 146 17.51 26.32 -6.56
C ILE A 146 17.87 26.82 -7.97
N LEU A 147 17.18 26.34 -9.02
CA LEU A 147 17.49 26.69 -10.41
C LEU A 147 16.98 28.07 -10.84
N LEU A 148 15.95 28.60 -10.19
CA LEU A 148 15.34 29.90 -10.48
C LEU A 148 15.87 31.04 -9.62
N LYS A 149 16.74 30.73 -8.65
CA LYS A 149 17.46 31.71 -7.85
C LYS A 149 18.66 32.26 -8.62
#